data_AF-A0AAD7L9S0-F1
#
_entry.id   AF-A0AAD7L9S0-F1
#
_cell.length_a   1.000
_cell.length_b   1.000
_cell.length_c   1.000
_cell.angle_alpha   90.00
_cell.angle_beta   90.00
_cell.angle_gamma   90.00
#
_symmetry.space_group_name_H-M   'P 1'
#
loop_
_entity.id
_entity.type
_entity.pdbx_description
1 polymer ?
#
loop_
_entity_poly.entity_id
_entity_poly.type
_entity_poly.pdbx_seq_one_letter_code
_entity_poly.pdbx_strand_id
1 'polypeptide(L)'
;MLLNVLELRGAPLQIFPEEITTLFHLRYLSLRNTEISKLPTSIRKLQNLETLDLKQTRVIELPVGIVKLQKLRHLLLNRFQSTSRIMQFSITTKAQLYCS
;
A
#
# COMPACT_ATOMS: atom_id res chain seq x y z
N MET A 1 -20.85 -2.64 -12.49
CA MET A 1 -19.44 -3.04 -12.64
C MET A 1 -18.73 -2.74 -11.33
N LEU A 2 -17.91 -3.66 -10.81
CA LEU A 2 -17.16 -3.45 -9.57
C LEU A 2 -15.73 -3.03 -9.92
N LEU A 3 -15.24 -1.96 -9.28
CA LEU A 3 -13.90 -1.44 -9.52
C LEU A 3 -12.86 -2.33 -8.82
N ASN A 4 -12.06 -3.05 -9.63
CA ASN A 4 -11.05 -3.98 -9.12
C ASN A 4 -9.62 -3.44 -9.23
N VAL A 5 -9.39 -2.42 -10.05
CA VAL A 5 -8.07 -1.84 -10.33
C VAL A 5 -8.20 -0.32 -10.23
N LEU A 6 -7.32 0.29 -9.45
CA LEU A 6 -7.19 1.74 -9.33
C LEU A 6 -5.73 2.12 -9.51
N GLU A 7 -5.44 2.81 -10.63
CA GLU A 7 -4.11 3.31 -10.99
C GLU A 7 -4.11 4.82 -10.84
N LEU A 8 -3.35 5.33 -9.88
CA LEU A 8 -3.21 6.76 -9.56
C LEU A 8 -1.75 7.22 -9.75
N ARG A 9 -0.97 6.50 -10.56
CA ARG A 9 0.44 6.82 -10.78
C ARG A 9 0.62 8.25 -11.30
N GLY A 10 1.53 8.99 -10.65
CA GLY A 10 1.83 10.37 -11.05
C GLY A 10 0.74 11.38 -10.67
N ALA A 11 -0.34 10.96 -10.00
CA ALA A 11 -1.34 11.90 -9.52
C ALA A 11 -0.73 12.84 -8.46
N PRO A 12 -1.13 14.12 -8.40
CA PRO A 12 -0.59 15.10 -7.46
C PRO A 12 -1.15 14.92 -6.04
N LEU A 13 -1.14 13.68 -5.55
CA LEU A 13 -1.65 13.31 -4.22
C LEU A 13 -0.54 13.47 -3.19
N GLN A 14 -0.76 14.34 -2.20
CA GLN A 14 0.08 14.46 -1.01
C GLN A 14 -0.50 13.69 0.20
N ILE A 15 -1.82 13.51 0.19
CA ILE A 15 -2.59 12.81 1.22
C ILE A 15 -3.33 11.66 0.54
N PHE A 16 -3.39 10.51 1.22
CA PHE A 16 -4.18 9.38 0.76
C PHE A 16 -5.68 9.73 0.80
N PRO A 17 -6.44 9.59 -0.31
CA PRO A 17 -7.89 9.80 -0.31
C PRO A 17 -8.63 8.68 0.43
N GLU A 18 -9.23 8.97 1.58
CA GLU A 18 -9.91 7.99 2.44
C GLU A 18 -11.02 7.22 1.70
N GLU A 19 -11.64 7.83 0.69
CA GLU A 19 -12.70 7.27 -0.13
C GLU A 19 -12.24 5.99 -0.85
N ILE A 20 -10.95 5.86 -1.17
CA ILE A 20 -10.39 4.64 -1.76
C ILE A 20 -10.67 3.44 -0.86
N THR A 21 -10.69 3.62 0.47
CA THR A 21 -10.93 2.53 1.44
C THR A 21 -12.36 2.00 1.43
N THR A 22 -13.28 2.67 0.73
CA THR A 22 -14.65 2.20 0.51
C THR A 22 -14.76 1.20 -0.65
N LEU A 23 -13.72 1.11 -1.49
CA LEU A 23 -13.64 0.22 -2.65
C LEU A 23 -13.31 -1.21 -2.21
N PHE A 24 -14.23 -1.87 -1.51
CA PHE A 24 -13.99 -3.18 -0.90
C PHE A 24 -13.66 -4.30 -1.89
N HIS A 25 -14.01 -4.16 -3.18
CA HIS A 25 -13.66 -5.09 -4.25
C HIS A 25 -12.29 -4.84 -4.88
N LEU A 26 -11.60 -3.77 -4.49
CA LEU A 26 -10.32 -3.39 -5.08
C LEU A 26 -9.28 -4.49 -4.85
N ARG A 27 -8.66 -4.94 -5.95
CA ARG A 27 -7.61 -5.98 -5.97
C ARG A 27 -6.23 -5.39 -6.25
N TYR A 28 -6.17 -4.30 -7.00
CA TYR A 28 -4.94 -3.60 -7.32
C TYR A 28 -5.06 -2.11 -7.03
N LEU A 29 -4.14 -1.57 -6.25
CA LEU A 29 -3.98 -0.15 -5.99
C LEU A 29 -2.53 0.26 -6.28
N SER A 30 -2.35 1.19 -7.21
CA SER A 30 -1.07 1.85 -7.43
C SER A 30 -1.16 3.32 -7.09
N LEU A 31 -0.29 3.74 -6.17
CA LEU A 31 -0.02 5.12 -5.79
C LEU A 31 1.39 5.53 -6.24
N ARG A 32 1.94 4.82 -7.22
CA ARG A 32 3.33 4.98 -7.63
C ARG A 32 3.61 6.42 -8.05
N ASN A 33 4.77 6.97 -7.71
CA ASN A 33 5.16 8.32 -8.15
C ASN A 33 4.13 9.39 -7.70
N THR A 34 3.58 9.25 -6.50
CA THR A 34 2.77 10.28 -5.83
C THR A 34 3.53 10.82 -4.63
N GLU A 35 3.09 11.93 -4.06
CA GLU A 35 3.74 12.56 -2.90
C GLU A 35 3.15 12.10 -1.56
N ILE A 36 2.38 11.01 -1.57
CA ILE A 36 1.76 10.44 -0.37
C ILE A 36 2.85 10.04 0.62
N SER A 37 2.73 10.56 1.84
CA SER A 37 3.67 10.30 2.93
C SER A 37 3.17 9.30 3.97
N LYS A 38 1.85 9.08 4.03
CA LYS A 38 1.21 8.18 5.01
C LYS A 38 0.03 7.45 4.39
N LEU A 39 -0.15 6.19 4.79
CA LEU A 39 -1.37 5.44 4.55
C LEU A 39 -2.28 5.50 5.80
N PRO A 40 -3.61 5.57 5.63
CA PRO A 40 -4.52 5.64 6.76
C PRO A 40 -4.71 4.26 7.39
N THR A 41 -5.10 4.22 8.66
CA THR A 41 -5.44 2.96 9.36
C THR A 41 -6.64 2.25 8.72
N SER A 42 -7.50 3.02 8.02
CA SER A 42 -8.64 2.55 7.23
C SER A 42 -8.25 1.69 6.03
N ILE A 43 -6.95 1.65 5.62
CA ILE A 43 -6.46 0.76 4.56
C ILE A 43 -6.87 -0.70 4.80
N ARG A 44 -7.01 -1.10 6.08
CA ARG A 44 -7.49 -2.43 6.50
C ARG A 44 -8.85 -2.82 5.90
N LYS A 45 -9.65 -1.88 5.42
CA LYS A 45 -10.96 -2.17 4.79
C LYS A 45 -10.84 -2.81 3.41
N LEU A 46 -9.69 -2.69 2.75
CA LEU A 46 -9.43 -3.25 1.42
C LEU A 46 -9.14 -4.76 1.47
N GLN A 47 -10.09 -5.54 2.01
CA GLN A 47 -9.93 -6.98 2.29
C GLN A 47 -9.67 -7.84 1.04
N ASN A 48 -9.97 -7.31 -0.15
CA ASN A 48 -9.69 -7.98 -1.42
C ASN A 48 -8.39 -7.52 -2.11
N LEU A 49 -7.64 -6.61 -1.49
CA LEU A 49 -6.42 -6.07 -2.11
C LEU A 49 -5.36 -7.16 -2.20
N GLU A 50 -4.87 -7.39 -3.41
CA GLU A 50 -3.83 -8.35 -3.74
C GLU A 50 -2.49 -7.66 -4.00
N THR A 51 -2.53 -6.45 -4.55
CA THR A 51 -1.34 -5.65 -4.85
C THR A 51 -1.49 -4.21 -4.39
N LEU A 52 -0.48 -3.72 -3.66
CA LEU A 52 -0.31 -2.33 -3.29
C LEU A 52 1.06 -1.83 -3.78
N ASP A 53 1.07 -0.90 -4.75
CA ASP A 53 2.30 -0.27 -5.26
C ASP A 53 2.47 1.13 -4.68
N LEU A 54 3.49 1.30 -3.83
CA LEU A 54 3.90 2.55 -3.21
C LEU A 54 5.30 2.99 -3.66
N LYS A 55 5.80 2.45 -4.78
CA LYS A 55 7.11 2.88 -5.31
C LYS A 55 7.08 4.36 -5.65
N GLN A 56 8.20 5.02 -5.43
CA GLN A 56 8.38 6.46 -5.62
C GLN A 56 7.32 7.28 -4.87
N THR A 57 6.90 6.84 -3.68
CA THR A 57 6.12 7.64 -2.72
C THR A 57 7.01 8.15 -1.59
N ARG A 58 6.45 8.95 -0.67
CA ARG A 58 7.14 9.40 0.56
C ARG A 58 6.77 8.55 1.79
N VAL A 59 6.12 7.40 1.60
CA VAL A 59 5.71 6.51 2.69
C VAL A 59 6.94 5.87 3.32
N ILE A 60 7.22 6.21 4.57
CA ILE A 60 8.33 5.66 5.36
C ILE A 60 7.87 4.60 6.37
N GLU A 61 6.59 4.61 6.74
CA GLU A 61 5.98 3.71 7.70
C GLU A 61 4.66 3.15 7.16
N LEU A 62 4.38 1.89 7.47
CA LEU A 62 3.10 1.25 7.14
C LEU A 62 2.21 1.24 8.39
N PRO A 63 0.92 1.58 8.28
CA PRO A 63 0.01 1.52 9.41
C PRO A 63 -0.18 0.07 9.85
N VAL A 64 -0.40 -0.16 11.15
CA VAL A 64 -0.67 -1.50 11.70
C VAL A 64 -1.81 -2.23 10.98
N GLY A 65 -2.75 -1.50 10.38
CA GLY A 65 -3.85 -2.05 9.58
C GLY A 65 -3.40 -2.86 8.36
N ILE A 66 -2.17 -2.69 7.87
CA ILE A 66 -1.65 -3.43 6.71
C ILE A 66 -1.64 -4.95 6.95
N VAL A 67 -1.41 -5.39 8.19
CA VAL A 67 -1.38 -6.82 8.56
C VAL A 67 -2.77 -7.49 8.48
N LYS A 68 -3.83 -6.69 8.35
CA LYS A 68 -5.21 -7.18 8.20
C LYS A 68 -5.58 -7.44 6.74
N LEU A 69 -4.72 -7.12 5.77
CA LEU A 69 -4.96 -7.38 4.36
C LEU A 69 -4.64 -8.83 4.00
N GLN A 70 -5.57 -9.74 4.33
CA GLN A 70 -5.36 -11.19 4.22
C GLN A 70 -5.09 -11.70 2.81
N LYS A 71 -5.51 -10.95 1.78
CA LYS A 71 -5.29 -11.28 0.37
C LYS A 71 -4.08 -10.59 -0.25
N LEU A 72 -3.37 -9.74 0.48
CA LEU A 72 -2.23 -9.00 -0.05
C LEU A 72 -1.07 -9.96 -0.36
N ARG A 73 -0.66 -9.98 -1.63
CA ARG A 73 0.42 -10.83 -2.16
C ARG A 73 1.64 -10.02 -2.58
N HIS A 74 1.42 -8.78 -3.01
CA HIS A 74 2.48 -7.92 -3.50
C HIS A 74 2.39 -6.56 -2.81
N LEU A 75 3.46 -6.23 -2.08
CA LEU A 75 3.65 -4.91 -1.48
C LEU A 75 4.95 -4.35 -2.04
N LEU A 76 4.83 -3.36 -2.93
CA LEU A 76 5.97 -2.77 -3.65
C LEU A 76 6.31 -1.44 -2.98
N LEU A 77 7.54 -1.32 -2.49
CA LEU A 77 8.01 -0.17 -1.70
C LEU A 77 9.28 0.41 -2.33
N ASN A 78 9.67 1.60 -1.88
CA ASN A 78 10.97 2.18 -2.22
C ASN A 78 12.12 1.30 -1.71
N ARG A 79 13.23 1.27 -2.45
CA ARG A 79 14.52 0.82 -1.90
C ARG A 79 14.87 1.72 -0.71
N PHE A 80 14.92 1.14 0.48
CA PHE A 80 15.41 1.84 1.66
C PHE A 80 16.92 2.04 1.54
N GLN A 81 17.40 3.28 1.64
CA GLN A 81 18.72 3.56 2.18
C GLN A 81 18.52 3.84 3.68
N SER A 82 19.18 3.06 4.54
CA SER A 82 19.22 3.16 6.02
C SER A 82 18.09 2.52 6.85
N THR A 83 18.40 1.32 7.35
CA THR A 83 18.36 0.92 8.77
C THR A 83 17.25 1.49 9.67
N SER A 84 16.00 1.08 9.45
CA SER A 84 14.92 1.27 10.45
C SER A 84 14.28 -0.08 10.76
N ARG A 85 14.55 -0.60 11.97
CA ARG A 85 14.18 -1.92 12.53
C ARG A 85 12.68 -2.28 12.52
N ILE A 86 11.80 -1.42 12.01
CA ILE A 86 10.34 -1.59 12.07
C ILE A 86 9.81 -2.42 10.89
N MET A 87 10.54 -2.49 9.77
CA MET A 87 10.14 -3.33 8.62
C MET A 87 10.41 -4.82 8.81
N GLN A 88 11.19 -5.19 9.85
CA GLN A 88 11.65 -6.57 10.04
C GLN A 88 10.70 -7.42 10.90
N PHE A 89 9.66 -6.83 11.47
CA PHE A 89 8.68 -7.55 12.25
C PHE A 89 7.29 -7.39 11.59
N SER A 90 6.79 -8.50 11.04
CA SER A 90 5.37 -8.79 10.71
C SER A 90 4.91 -8.87 9.25
N ILE A 91 5.78 -8.98 8.23
CA ILE A 91 5.33 -9.37 6.87
C ILE A 91 5.61 -10.85 6.53
N THR A 92 6.01 -11.65 7.52
CA THR A 92 6.48 -13.03 7.35
C THR A 92 5.40 -14.08 7.04
N THR A 93 4.32 -13.79 6.30
CA THR A 93 3.44 -14.93 5.93
C THR A 93 2.60 -14.86 4.66
N LYS A 94 2.77 -13.90 3.72
CA LYS A 94 2.16 -14.06 2.37
C LYS A 94 2.63 -13.07 1.32
N ALA A 95 2.88 -11.81 1.69
CA ALA A 95 3.26 -10.80 0.72
C ALA A 95 4.75 -10.90 0.38
N GLN A 96 5.07 -11.13 -0.88
CA GLN A 96 6.44 -11.02 -1.35
C GLN A 96 6.84 -9.54 -1.33
N LEU A 97 7.80 -9.21 -0.47
CA LEU A 97 8.47 -7.91 -0.43
C LEU A 97 9.42 -7.82 -1.63
N TYR A 98 9.12 -6.95 -2.59
CA TYR A 98 10.03 -6.62 -3.68
C TYR A 98 10.60 -5.22 -3.44
N CYS A 99 11.86 -5.17 -3.02
CA CYS A 99 12.67 -3.95 -3.01
C CYS A 99 13.33 -3.85 -4.40
N SER A 100 12.80 -3.00 -5.28
CA SER A 100 13.27 -2.86 -6.67
C SER A 100 14.37 -1.86 -6.83
#